data_AF-A0A2K9MED9-F1
#
_entry.id   AF-A0A2K9MED9-F1
#
_cell.length_a   1.000
_cell.length_b   1.000
_cell.length_c   1.000
_cell.angle_alpha   90.00
_cell.angle_beta   90.00
_cell.angle_gamma   90.00
#
_symmetry.space_group_name_H-M   'P 1'
#
loop_
_entity.id
_entity.type
_entity.pdbx_description
1 polymer ?
#
loop_
_entity_poly.entity_id
_entity_poly.type
_entity_poly.pdbx_seq_one_letter_code
_entity_poly.pdbx_strand_id
1 'polypeptide(L)'
;MRPWERWADLVTSKGIFRTLFSLSGAIAATGFGLLVVLVVLDILVRNLGLAKWPWLNELTEYLLTISTFGGAPWVLRQAAHVNVDIMLRIVPPWANALLMRLSYALGLAISVIVTWLAVTAALDSFNSGSVIFKNLMFPEWWMMVPVIWCFALCSLEFLLRALSGIKS
;
A
#
# COMPACT_ATOMS: atom_id res chain seq x y z
N MET A 1 3.39 -24.84 21.15
CA MET A 1 3.67 -24.37 19.77
C MET A 1 2.51 -24.78 18.89
N ARG A 2 1.75 -23.80 18.40
CA ARG A 2 0.52 -24.06 17.65
C ARG A 2 0.88 -24.37 16.18
N PRO A 3 0.25 -25.34 15.49
CA PRO A 3 0.63 -25.77 14.14
C PRO A 3 0.65 -24.65 13.08
N TRP A 4 -0.09 -23.56 13.27
CA TRP A 4 -0.13 -22.40 12.37
C TRP A 4 1.04 -21.41 12.55
N GLU A 5 1.74 -21.44 13.69
CA GLU A 5 2.95 -20.61 13.92
C GLU A 5 4.09 -21.05 13.01
N ARG A 6 4.21 -22.36 12.74
CA ARG A 6 5.22 -22.95 11.84
C ARG A 6 5.13 -22.48 10.38
N TRP A 7 3.94 -22.14 9.89
CA TRP A 7 3.74 -21.60 8.53
C TRP A 7 4.07 -20.11 8.48
N ALA A 8 3.76 -19.41 9.57
CA ALA A 8 4.34 -18.13 10.00
C ALA A 8 5.81 -18.03 9.61
N ASP A 9 6.58 -18.91 10.26
CA ASP A 9 8.04 -18.97 10.28
C ASP A 9 8.68 -19.30 8.93
N LEU A 10 8.04 -20.12 8.10
CA LEU A 10 8.55 -20.52 6.79
C LEU A 10 8.40 -19.41 5.74
N VAL A 11 7.32 -18.62 5.79
CA VAL A 11 7.16 -17.41 4.96
C VAL A 11 7.97 -16.24 5.53
N THR A 12 8.20 -16.22 6.85
CA THR A 12 8.94 -15.16 7.55
C THR A 12 10.46 -15.40 7.63
N SER A 13 10.97 -16.50 7.07
CA SER A 13 12.40 -16.87 7.04
C SER A 13 13.32 -15.88 6.31
N LYS A 14 12.80 -15.03 5.41
CA LYS A 14 13.60 -13.96 4.79
C LYS A 14 13.30 -12.63 5.47
N GLY A 15 14.12 -12.24 6.46
CA GLY A 15 14.01 -10.95 7.18
C GLY A 15 13.90 -9.71 6.28
N ILE A 16 14.31 -9.82 5.02
CA ILE A 16 14.13 -8.85 3.93
C ILE A 16 12.66 -8.48 3.70
N PHE A 17 11.73 -9.42 3.69
CA PHE A 17 10.31 -9.09 3.49
C PHE A 17 9.74 -8.32 4.67
N ARG A 18 10.10 -8.73 5.89
CA ARG A 18 9.64 -8.04 7.10
C ARG A 18 10.16 -6.60 7.15
N THR A 19 11.40 -6.38 6.75
CA THR A 19 11.98 -5.04 6.66
C THR A 19 11.31 -4.19 5.59
N LEU A 20 11.07 -4.71 4.38
CA LEU A 20 10.36 -3.99 3.30
C LEU A 20 8.96 -3.50 3.72
N PHE A 21 8.15 -4.35 4.34
CA PHE A 21 6.83 -3.97 4.83
C PHE A 21 6.89 -3.02 6.04
N SER A 22 7.88 -3.17 6.92
CA SER A 22 8.04 -2.23 8.04
C SER A 22 8.50 -0.84 7.56
N LEU A 23 9.32 -0.79 6.51
CA LEU A 23 9.76 0.46 5.89
C LEU A 23 8.59 1.16 5.22
N SER A 24 7.74 0.42 4.50
CA SER A 24 6.54 1.00 3.87
C SER A 24 5.59 1.59 4.93
N GLY A 25 5.38 0.88 6.04
CA GLY A 25 4.61 1.38 7.19
C GLY A 25 5.25 2.62 7.84
N ALA A 26 6.57 2.66 7.99
CA ALA A 26 7.28 3.82 8.56
C ALA A 26 7.20 5.05 7.65
N ILE A 27 7.36 4.87 6.34
CA ILE A 27 7.18 5.92 5.33
C ILE A 27 5.76 6.48 5.42
N ALA A 28 4.76 5.60 5.51
CA ALA A 28 3.37 6.00 5.64
C ALA A 28 3.08 6.80 6.91
N ALA A 29 3.51 6.29 8.07
CA ALA A 29 3.29 6.96 9.35
C ALA A 29 3.97 8.33 9.40
N THR A 30 5.20 8.41 8.89
CA THR A 30 5.96 9.66 8.85
C THR A 30 5.31 10.66 7.89
N GLY A 31 4.91 10.22 6.69
CA GLY A 31 4.25 11.07 5.70
C GLY A 31 2.91 11.60 6.19
N PHE A 32 2.10 10.76 6.85
CA PHE A 32 0.82 11.18 7.42
C PHE A 32 1.01 12.16 8.59
N GLY A 33 1.99 11.91 9.45
CA GLY A 33 2.33 12.83 10.54
C GLY A 33 2.78 14.20 10.02
N LEU A 34 3.64 14.21 9.00
CA LEU A 34 4.09 15.43 8.34
C LEU A 34 2.92 16.18 7.69
N LEU A 35 2.02 15.46 7.01
CA LEU A 35 0.82 16.03 6.40
C LEU A 35 -0.03 16.77 7.43
N VAL A 36 -0.31 16.13 8.57
CA VAL A 36 -1.12 16.74 9.64
C VAL A 36 -0.48 18.03 10.14
N VAL A 37 0.82 18.02 10.41
CA VAL A 37 1.54 19.21 10.86
C VAL A 37 1.49 20.33 9.82
N LEU A 38 1.73 20.01 8.55
CA LEU A 38 1.72 20.99 7.46
C LEU A 38 0.33 21.61 7.23
N VAL A 39 -0.73 20.81 7.26
CA VAL A 39 -2.11 21.30 7.11
C VAL A 39 -2.50 22.21 8.28
N VAL A 40 -2.15 21.82 9.51
CA VAL A 40 -2.44 22.65 10.68
C VAL A 40 -1.70 23.99 10.61
N LEU A 41 -0.42 23.98 10.20
CA LEU A 41 0.36 25.20 9.99
C LEU A 41 -0.24 26.08 8.87
N ASP A 42 -0.68 25.49 7.74
CA ASP A 42 -1.34 26.24 6.66
C ASP A 42 -2.58 26.98 7.16
N ILE A 43 -3.43 26.26 7.90
CA ILE A 43 -4.67 26.81 8.44
C ILE A 43 -4.36 27.95 9.41
N LEU A 44 -3.35 27.81 10.27
CA LEU A 44 -2.94 28.87 11.21
C LEU A 44 -2.44 30.12 10.47
N VAL A 45 -1.53 29.96 9.50
CA VAL A 45 -0.95 31.09 8.74
C VAL A 45 -2.02 31.84 7.94
N ARG A 46 -2.96 31.10 7.34
CA ARG A 46 -4.08 31.68 6.60
C ARG A 46 -5.10 32.36 7.50
N ASN A 47 -5.36 31.79 8.68
CA ASN A 47 -6.30 32.36 9.66
C ASN A 47 -5.76 33.67 10.25
N LEU A 48 -4.45 33.79 10.41
CA LEU A 48 -3.78 35.03 10.83
C LEU A 48 -3.64 36.08 9.71
N GLY A 49 -4.11 35.79 8.50
CA GLY A 49 -4.08 36.71 7.36
C GLY A 49 -2.68 37.01 6.81
N LEU A 50 -1.67 36.24 7.20
CA LEU A 50 -0.26 36.52 6.90
C LEU A 50 0.10 36.24 5.45
N ALA A 51 -0.27 35.06 4.95
CA ALA A 51 0.03 34.62 3.58
C ALA A 51 -0.88 33.46 3.13
N LYS A 52 -1.01 33.28 1.80
CA LYS A 52 -1.57 32.06 1.19
C LYS A 52 -0.47 31.40 0.40
N TRP A 53 -0.20 30.13 0.63
CA TRP A 53 0.90 29.38 0.02
C TRP A 53 0.32 28.32 -0.94
N PRO A 54 0.14 28.63 -2.24
CA PRO A 54 -0.56 27.74 -3.18
C PRO A 54 0.10 26.35 -3.32
N TRP A 55 1.43 26.28 -3.13
CA TRP A 55 2.21 25.04 -3.21
C TRP A 55 1.88 24.02 -2.10
N LEU A 56 1.24 24.43 -0.99
CA LEU A 56 1.06 23.58 0.17
C LEU A 56 -0.08 22.60 -0.08
N ASN A 57 -1.10 23.06 -0.79
CA ASN A 57 -2.23 22.23 -1.20
C ASN A 57 -1.74 21.06 -2.06
N GLU A 58 -0.88 21.33 -3.05
CA GLU A 58 -0.25 20.30 -3.89
C GLU A 58 0.62 19.35 -3.05
N LEU A 59 1.44 19.88 -2.14
CA LEU A 59 2.27 19.08 -1.25
C LEU A 59 1.44 18.13 -0.36
N THR A 60 0.32 18.61 0.19
CA THR A 60 -0.57 17.79 1.03
C THR A 60 -1.25 16.69 0.23
N GLU A 61 -1.64 16.96 -1.02
CA GLU A 61 -2.18 15.96 -1.96
C GLU A 61 -1.15 14.85 -2.22
N TYR A 62 0.12 15.21 -2.42
CA TYR A 62 1.21 14.25 -2.63
C TYR A 62 1.53 13.44 -1.38
N LEU A 63 1.63 14.08 -0.22
CA LEU A 63 1.89 13.40 1.05
C LEU A 63 0.76 12.43 1.39
N LEU A 64 -0.50 12.78 1.12
CA LEU A 64 -1.64 11.90 1.35
C LEU A 64 -1.53 10.66 0.47
N THR A 65 -1.21 10.87 -0.82
CA THR A 65 -1.04 9.80 -1.81
C THR A 65 0.07 8.83 -1.38
N ILE A 66 1.27 9.35 -1.12
CA ILE A 66 2.43 8.54 -0.71
C ILE A 66 2.13 7.79 0.59
N SER A 67 1.49 8.45 1.56
CA SER A 67 1.24 7.83 2.86
C SER A 67 0.16 6.75 2.79
N THR A 68 -0.88 6.97 1.99
CA THR A 68 -1.96 6.00 1.78
C THR A 68 -1.43 4.74 1.10
N PHE A 69 -0.73 4.89 -0.02
CA PHE A 69 -0.20 3.75 -0.76
C PHE A 69 1.01 3.10 -0.07
N GLY A 70 1.84 3.85 0.66
CA GLY A 70 2.92 3.28 1.47
C GLY A 70 2.42 2.44 2.64
N GLY A 71 1.28 2.82 3.24
CA GLY A 71 0.73 2.16 4.42
C GLY A 71 -0.08 0.91 4.08
N ALA A 72 -0.74 0.90 2.92
CA ALA A 72 -1.58 -0.19 2.44
C ALA A 72 -0.92 -1.60 2.54
N PRO A 73 0.32 -1.84 2.09
CA PRO A 73 0.94 -3.17 2.18
C PRO A 73 1.19 -3.62 3.63
N TRP A 74 1.58 -2.71 4.52
CA TRP A 74 1.78 -3.02 5.95
C TRP A 74 0.44 -3.35 6.63
N VAL A 75 -0.60 -2.55 6.36
CA VAL A 75 -1.96 -2.77 6.89
C VAL A 75 -2.55 -4.08 6.36
N LEU A 76 -2.37 -4.39 5.07
CA LEU A 76 -2.84 -5.63 4.45
C LEU A 76 -2.27 -6.87 5.14
N ARG A 77 -1.00 -6.82 5.53
CA ARG A 77 -0.35 -7.89 6.30
C ARG A 77 -0.96 -8.04 7.68
N GLN A 78 -1.18 -6.94 8.40
CA GLN A 78 -1.80 -6.97 9.72
C GLN A 78 -3.26 -7.48 9.65
N ALA A 79 -4.02 -7.00 8.68
CA ALA A 79 -5.41 -7.42 8.44
C ALA A 79 -5.50 -8.90 8.05
N ALA A 80 -4.51 -9.45 7.37
CA ALA A 80 -4.48 -10.88 7.04
C ALA A 80 -4.37 -11.77 8.29
N HIS A 81 -3.56 -11.37 9.29
CA HIS A 81 -3.50 -12.08 10.56
C HIS A 81 -4.87 -12.06 11.27
N VAL A 82 -5.53 -10.91 11.27
CA VAL A 82 -6.86 -10.74 11.89
C VAL A 82 -7.95 -11.54 11.16
N ASN A 83 -7.96 -11.54 9.82
CA ASN A 83 -8.93 -12.29 9.03
C ASN A 83 -8.81 -13.80 9.26
N VAL A 84 -7.58 -14.32 9.39
CA VAL A 84 -7.35 -15.73 9.71
C VAL A 84 -7.97 -16.08 11.08
N ASP A 85 -7.74 -15.25 12.10
CA ASP A 85 -8.25 -15.48 13.45
C ASP A 85 -9.79 -15.40 13.53
N ILE A 86 -10.40 -14.47 12.79
CA ILE A 86 -11.86 -14.31 12.73
C ILE A 86 -12.51 -15.50 12.02
N MET A 87 -12.00 -15.92 10.86
CA MET A 87 -12.61 -17.03 10.13
C MET A 87 -12.48 -18.36 10.87
N LEU A 88 -11.39 -18.55 11.64
CA LEU A 88 -11.24 -19.72 12.52
C LEU A 88 -12.29 -19.78 13.63
N ARG A 89 -12.90 -18.65 14.01
CA ARG A 89 -13.94 -18.58 15.03
C ARG A 89 -15.37 -18.74 14.49
N ILE A 90 -15.61 -18.42 13.21
CA ILE A 90 -16.97 -18.29 12.66
C ILE A 90 -17.37 -19.49 11.78
N VAL A 91 -16.43 -20.15 11.09
CA VAL A 91 -16.75 -21.06 9.97
C VAL A 91 -16.12 -22.46 10.15
N PRO A 92 -16.81 -23.55 9.77
CA PRO A 92 -16.21 -24.89 9.75
C PRO A 92 -14.96 -24.98 8.84
N PRO A 93 -14.01 -25.87 9.15
CA PRO A 93 -12.64 -25.84 8.60
C PRO A 93 -12.56 -26.00 7.07
N TRP A 94 -13.51 -26.71 6.46
CA TRP A 94 -13.56 -26.93 5.01
C TRP A 94 -13.98 -25.68 4.22
N ALA A 95 -14.96 -24.93 4.73
CA ALA A 95 -15.42 -23.69 4.09
C ALA A 95 -14.40 -22.55 4.28
N ASN A 96 -13.73 -22.50 5.44
CA ASN A 96 -12.66 -21.54 5.70
C ASN A 96 -11.51 -21.66 4.67
N ALA A 97 -11.08 -22.90 4.38
CA ALA A 97 -10.02 -23.14 3.39
C ALA A 97 -10.40 -22.67 1.98
N LEU A 98 -11.66 -22.87 1.55
CA LEU A 98 -12.14 -22.43 0.23
C LEU A 98 -12.23 -20.91 0.14
N LEU A 99 -12.87 -20.26 1.12
CA LEU A 99 -12.98 -18.80 1.16
C LEU A 99 -11.61 -18.14 1.16
N MET A 100 -10.68 -18.64 1.96
CA MET A 100 -9.33 -18.10 2.05
C MET A 100 -8.58 -18.20 0.71
N ARG A 101 -8.67 -19.33 0.01
CA ARG A 101 -8.09 -19.49 -1.35
C ARG A 101 -8.70 -18.51 -2.34
N LEU A 102 -10.02 -18.33 -2.32
CA LEU A 102 -10.71 -17.38 -3.21
C LEU A 102 -10.29 -15.94 -2.93
N SER A 103 -10.20 -15.53 -1.66
CA SER A 103 -9.75 -14.19 -1.30
C SER A 103 -8.31 -13.92 -1.77
N TYR A 104 -7.41 -14.91 -1.66
CA TYR A 104 -6.05 -14.75 -2.16
C TYR A 104 -5.98 -14.72 -3.69
N ALA A 105 -6.75 -15.56 -4.38
CA ALA A 105 -6.80 -15.55 -5.85
C ALA A 105 -7.34 -14.22 -6.38
N LEU A 106 -8.43 -13.71 -5.80
CA LEU A 106 -9.01 -12.42 -6.17
C LEU A 106 -8.06 -11.26 -5.84
N GLY A 107 -7.45 -11.25 -4.65
CA GLY A 107 -6.46 -10.24 -4.26
C GLY A 107 -5.25 -10.22 -5.20
N LEU A 108 -4.75 -11.39 -5.60
CA LEU A 108 -3.68 -11.52 -6.58
C LEU A 108 -4.11 -10.98 -7.95
N ALA A 109 -5.27 -11.39 -8.46
CA ALA A 109 -5.76 -10.95 -9.76
C ALA A 109 -5.91 -9.42 -9.81
N ILE A 110 -6.57 -8.83 -8.81
CA ILE A 110 -6.79 -7.38 -8.73
C ILE A 110 -5.45 -6.64 -8.63
N SER A 111 -4.55 -7.08 -7.76
CA SER A 111 -3.25 -6.41 -7.59
C SER A 111 -2.37 -6.49 -8.83
N VAL A 112 -2.36 -7.62 -9.55
CA VAL A 112 -1.65 -7.75 -10.84
C VAL A 112 -2.25 -6.82 -11.89
N ILE A 113 -3.58 -6.81 -12.04
CA ILE A 113 -4.27 -5.96 -13.03
C ILE A 113 -3.98 -4.48 -12.75
N VAL A 114 -4.09 -4.04 -11.49
CA VAL A 114 -3.82 -2.65 -11.13
C VAL A 114 -2.35 -2.29 -11.32
N THR A 115 -1.42 -3.20 -10.97
CA THR A 115 0.01 -2.98 -11.22
C THR A 115 0.29 -2.82 -12.72
N TRP A 116 -0.30 -3.68 -13.56
CA TRP A 116 -0.18 -3.57 -15.01
C TRP A 116 -0.69 -2.22 -15.50
N LEU A 117 -1.93 -1.86 -15.14
CA LEU A 117 -2.55 -0.60 -15.55
C LEU A 117 -1.73 0.62 -15.12
N ALA A 118 -1.20 0.59 -13.90
CA ALA A 118 -0.36 1.67 -13.37
C ALA A 118 0.98 1.78 -14.12
N VAL A 119 1.59 0.65 -14.50
CA VAL A 119 2.83 0.65 -15.30
C VAL A 119 2.56 1.13 -16.72
N THR A 120 1.49 0.68 -17.37
CA THR A 120 1.15 1.16 -18.72
C THR A 120 0.84 2.65 -18.70
N ALA A 121 0.06 3.12 -17.73
CA ALA A 121 -0.21 4.54 -17.57
C ALA A 121 1.07 5.35 -17.33
N ALA A 122 2.02 4.83 -16.55
CA ALA A 122 3.28 5.51 -16.28
C ALA A 122 4.16 5.61 -17.54
N LEU A 123 4.19 4.55 -18.36
CA LEU A 123 4.90 4.53 -19.64
C LEU A 123 4.24 5.45 -20.66
N ASP A 124 2.90 5.48 -20.71
CA ASP A 124 2.15 6.38 -21.59
C ASP A 124 2.38 7.85 -21.21
N SER A 125 2.36 8.19 -19.91
CA SER A 125 2.70 9.53 -19.41
C SER A 125 4.17 9.90 -19.68
N PHE A 126 5.10 8.93 -19.60
CA PHE A 126 6.52 9.14 -19.93
C PHE A 126 6.72 9.44 -21.42
N ASN A 127 6.10 8.65 -22.30
CA ASN A 127 6.18 8.82 -23.75
C ASN A 127 5.46 10.08 -24.25
N SER A 128 4.35 10.45 -23.61
CA SER A 128 3.59 11.66 -23.95
C SER A 128 4.26 12.94 -23.46
N GLY A 129 5.33 12.84 -22.65
CA GLY A 129 5.95 14.00 -21.99
C GLY A 129 4.95 14.77 -21.12
N SER A 130 3.90 14.09 -20.63
CA SER A 130 2.79 14.71 -19.92
C SER A 130 3.29 15.28 -18.60
N VAL A 131 3.38 16.60 -18.55
CA VAL A 131 3.66 17.37 -17.34
C VAL A 131 2.35 17.91 -16.80
N ILE A 132 2.09 17.66 -15.51
CA ILE A 132 0.98 18.28 -14.81
C ILE A 132 1.28 19.78 -14.72
N PHE A 133 0.59 20.60 -15.51
CA PHE A 133 0.67 22.06 -15.41
C PHE A 133 -0.14 22.53 -14.18
N LYS A 134 0.48 22.48 -13.01
CA LYS A 134 0.06 23.16 -11.78
C LYS A 134 1.15 24.17 -11.34
N ASN A 135 1.07 24.74 -10.13
CA ASN A 135 1.99 25.79 -9.67
C ASN A 135 3.42 25.27 -9.42
N LEU A 136 3.58 23.96 -9.19
CA LEU A 136 4.84 23.25 -9.27
C LEU A 136 4.83 22.32 -10.50
N MET A 137 5.75 22.54 -11.44
CA MET A 137 5.90 21.67 -12.61
C MET A 137 6.62 20.39 -12.21
N PHE A 138 5.87 19.29 -12.10
CA PHE A 138 6.44 17.96 -11.89
C PHE A 138 5.95 16.96 -12.93
N PRO A 139 6.78 15.95 -13.26
CA PRO A 139 6.35 14.90 -14.16
C PRO A 139 5.25 14.04 -13.53
N GLU A 140 4.21 13.73 -14.31
CA GLU A 140 3.06 12.94 -13.88
C GLU A 140 3.43 11.54 -13.38
N TRP A 141 4.50 10.95 -13.93
CA TRP A 141 4.99 9.62 -13.55
C TRP A 141 5.37 9.51 -12.07
N TRP A 142 5.73 10.63 -11.41
CA TRP A 142 6.13 10.60 -10.01
C TRP A 142 4.99 10.20 -9.06
N MET A 143 3.74 10.54 -9.41
CA MET A 143 2.55 10.13 -8.65
C MET A 143 2.18 8.66 -8.87
N MET A 144 2.61 8.07 -9.98
CA MET A 144 2.35 6.66 -10.27
C MET A 144 3.34 5.72 -9.56
N VAL A 145 4.54 6.20 -9.21
CA VAL A 145 5.55 5.39 -8.50
C VAL A 145 5.04 4.80 -7.18
N PRO A 146 4.42 5.56 -6.25
CA PRO A 146 3.87 5.00 -5.01
C PRO A 146 2.80 3.95 -5.24
N VAL A 147 1.98 4.12 -6.28
CA VAL A 147 0.91 3.18 -6.65
C VAL A 147 1.50 1.88 -7.18
N ILE A 148 2.44 1.96 -8.13
CA ILE A 148 3.15 0.79 -8.67
C ILE A 148 3.86 0.05 -7.54
N TRP A 149 4.55 0.76 -6.65
CA TRP A 149 5.24 0.18 -5.50
C TRP A 149 4.29 -0.56 -4.56
N CYS A 150 3.17 0.06 -4.20
CA CYS A 150 2.15 -0.53 -3.33
C CYS A 150 1.58 -1.81 -3.93
N PHE A 151 1.05 -1.75 -5.16
CA PHE A 151 0.37 -2.89 -5.76
C PHE A 151 1.34 -4.02 -6.17
N ALA A 152 2.59 -3.70 -6.52
CA ALA A 152 3.62 -4.71 -6.73
C ALA A 152 3.93 -5.49 -5.45
N LEU A 153 4.07 -4.80 -4.31
CA LEU A 153 4.27 -5.45 -3.01
C LEU A 153 3.06 -6.30 -2.58
N CYS A 154 1.85 -5.81 -2.80
CA CYS A 154 0.62 -6.56 -2.54
C CYS A 154 0.52 -7.81 -3.42
N SER A 155 0.82 -7.70 -4.72
CA SER A 155 0.83 -8.82 -5.67
C SER A 155 1.82 -9.90 -5.25
N LEU A 156 3.04 -9.49 -4.90
CA LEU A 156 4.09 -10.38 -4.39
C LEU A 156 3.65 -11.10 -3.11
N GLU A 157 2.98 -10.41 -2.19
CA GLU A 157 2.44 -11.01 -0.97
C GLU A 157 1.36 -12.05 -1.26
N PHE A 158 0.40 -11.74 -2.13
CA PHE A 158 -0.64 -12.71 -2.50
C PHE A 158 -0.05 -13.92 -3.24
N LEU A 159 0.94 -13.73 -4.10
CA LEU A 159 1.60 -14.79 -4.85
C LEU A 159 2.35 -15.74 -3.91
N LEU A 160 3.10 -15.20 -2.94
CA LEU A 160 3.77 -16.00 -1.93
C LEU A 160 2.79 -16.79 -1.07
N ARG A 161 1.67 -16.16 -0.67
CA ARG A 161 0.61 -16.84 0.10
C ARG A 161 -0.03 -17.97 -0.69
N ALA A 162 -0.34 -17.75 -1.97
CA ALA A 162 -0.88 -18.79 -2.86
C ALA A 162 0.08 -19.97 -3.00
N LEU A 163 1.38 -19.73 -3.22
CA LEU A 163 2.39 -20.78 -3.32
C LEU A 163 2.59 -21.53 -2.00
N SER A 164 2.56 -20.84 -0.87
CA SER A 164 2.70 -21.47 0.46
C SER A 164 1.49 -22.32 0.84
N GLY A 165 0.28 -21.94 0.41
CA GLY A 165 -0.96 -22.68 0.64
C GLY A 165 -1.12 -23.94 -0.22
N ILE A 166 -0.29 -24.13 -1.26
CA ILE A 166 -0.29 -25.33 -2.11
C ILE A 166 0.49 -26.49 -1.44
N LYS A 167 1.27 -26.22 -0.38
CA LYS A 167 2.10 -27.23 0.29
C LYS A 167 1.40 -27.97 1.45
N SER A 168 0.06 -28.00 1.48
CA SER A 168 -0.73 -28.75 2.48
C SER A 168 -0.90 -30.22 2.11
#